data_AF-A0A817LA41-F1
#
_entry.id   AF-A0A817LA41-F1
#
_cell.length_a   1.000
_cell.length_b   1.000
_cell.length_c   1.000
_cell.angle_alpha   90.00
_cell.angle_beta   90.00
_cell.angle_gamma   90.00
#
_symmetry.space_group_name_H-M   'P 1'
#
loop_
_entity.id
_entity.type
_entity.pdbx_description
1 polymer ?
#
loop_
_entity_poly.entity_id
_entity_poly.type
_entity_poly.pdbx_seq_one_letter_code
_entity_poly.pdbx_strand_id
1 'polypeptide(L)'
;MINILWPFDLNTNDFYNTYNGIPTNNPSYVPSPVSTTAIHFQSSSQQSVEITQPTLKLTHTSFTVECWIHPISLSTYDNAIFAQCQNSSPQNCFHLGIRNATLFMNYYKETLKGISVLKANNWYHVAFVFDALTLQLTVYLNGKQDATKKVYTPYQGTNDIITIGTSKISRIHHTHFNGYMDQLSVVSKAKSAEDILLDATTIPLIRVKG
;
A
#
# COMPACT_ATOMS: atom_id res chain seq x y z
N MET A 1 -2.14 -18.16 6.85
CA MET A 1 -1.88 -16.71 7.08
C MET A 1 -1.10 -16.22 5.90
N ILE A 2 -1.59 -15.20 5.19
CA ILE A 2 -0.86 -14.58 4.08
C ILE A 2 0.18 -13.64 4.67
N ASN A 3 1.39 -13.71 4.15
CA ASN A 3 2.47 -12.79 4.43
C ASN A 3 3.26 -12.60 3.13
N ILE A 4 3.20 -11.42 2.55
CA ILE A 4 3.84 -11.07 1.28
C ILE A 4 4.76 -9.89 1.54
N LEU A 5 5.91 -9.87 0.88
CA LEU A 5 6.87 -8.78 0.95
C LEU A 5 7.45 -8.54 -0.44
N TRP A 6 7.22 -7.37 -1.02
CA TRP A 6 7.96 -6.89 -2.18
C TRP A 6 9.11 -6.00 -1.70
N PRO A 7 10.35 -6.50 -1.69
CA PRO A 7 11.49 -5.72 -1.23
C PRO A 7 11.90 -4.65 -2.26
N PHE A 8 11.52 -4.81 -3.53
CA PHE A 8 11.95 -3.95 -4.63
C PHE A 8 13.47 -3.87 -4.82
N ASP A 9 14.16 -4.96 -4.51
CA ASP A 9 15.59 -5.15 -4.78
C ASP A 9 15.84 -5.50 -6.26
N LEU A 10 15.81 -4.47 -7.11
CA LEU A 10 16.04 -4.51 -8.57
C LEU A 10 14.98 -5.26 -9.40
N ASN A 11 13.90 -5.73 -8.79
CA ASN A 11 12.80 -6.41 -9.47
C ASN A 11 11.48 -6.28 -8.69
N THR A 12 10.39 -6.73 -9.30
CA THR A 12 9.03 -6.70 -8.75
C THR A 12 8.56 -8.05 -8.16
N ASN A 13 9.46 -9.03 -8.01
CA ASN A 13 9.11 -10.29 -7.38
C ASN A 13 8.92 -10.10 -5.88
N ASP A 14 7.98 -10.82 -5.29
CA ASP A 14 7.91 -10.87 -3.85
C ASP A 14 9.01 -11.78 -3.30
N PHE A 15 9.33 -11.62 -2.02
CA PHE A 15 10.37 -12.34 -1.32
C PHE A 15 10.17 -13.85 -1.36
N TYR A 16 8.92 -14.31 -1.25
CA TYR A 16 8.54 -15.72 -1.24
C TYR A 16 8.27 -16.27 -2.66
N ASN A 17 8.44 -15.45 -3.70
CA ASN A 17 8.29 -15.83 -5.10
C ASN A 17 6.93 -16.50 -5.40
N THR A 18 5.88 -16.02 -4.75
CA THR A 18 4.51 -16.50 -4.88
C THR A 18 3.62 -15.46 -5.58
N TYR A 19 3.69 -14.20 -5.17
CA TYR A 19 2.88 -13.08 -5.67
C TYR A 19 3.75 -12.09 -6.44
N ASN A 20 4.47 -12.57 -7.45
CA ASN A 20 5.37 -11.75 -8.25
C ASN A 20 4.60 -10.68 -9.04
N GLY A 21 5.09 -9.45 -8.99
CA GLY A 21 4.52 -8.32 -9.70
C GLY A 21 4.97 -8.24 -11.15
N ILE A 22 4.08 -7.78 -12.02
CA ILE A 22 4.30 -7.48 -13.42
C ILE A 22 4.40 -5.95 -13.55
N PRO A 23 5.58 -5.38 -13.86
CA PRO A 23 5.73 -3.94 -13.98
C PRO A 23 5.06 -3.39 -15.24
N THR A 24 4.46 -2.21 -15.14
CA THR A 24 3.92 -1.43 -16.26
C THR A 24 4.83 -0.24 -16.53
N ASN A 25 5.18 -0.01 -17.81
CA ASN A 25 6.03 1.10 -18.26
C ASN A 25 7.40 1.17 -17.56
N ASN A 26 7.95 0.01 -17.19
CA ASN A 26 9.32 -0.21 -16.71
C ASN A 26 9.78 0.80 -15.63
N PRO A 27 9.24 0.73 -14.40
CA PRO A 27 9.76 1.49 -13.26
C PRO A 27 11.26 1.24 -13.07
N SER A 28 11.98 2.26 -12.61
CA SER A 28 13.41 2.17 -12.33
C SER A 28 13.67 1.86 -10.85
N TYR A 29 14.92 1.58 -10.48
CA TYR A 29 15.31 1.31 -9.09
C TYR A 29 16.45 2.25 -8.68
N VAL A 30 16.43 2.70 -7.42
CA VAL A 30 17.42 3.61 -6.85
C VAL A 30 17.93 3.07 -5.51
N PRO A 31 19.13 3.44 -5.04
CA PRO A 31 19.57 3.11 -3.69
C PRO A 31 18.55 3.58 -2.64
N SER A 32 18.26 2.71 -1.68
CA SER A 32 17.31 2.99 -0.59
C SER A 32 18.05 3.14 0.73
N PRO A 33 17.70 4.12 1.59
CA PRO A 33 18.20 4.17 2.96
C PRO A 33 17.48 3.16 3.88
N VAL A 34 16.42 2.51 3.41
CA VAL A 34 15.62 1.53 4.15
C VAL A 34 16.19 0.12 3.95
N SER A 35 16.57 -0.24 2.72
CA SER A 35 17.09 -1.56 2.37
C SER A 35 18.26 -1.48 1.35
N THR A 36 18.23 -2.22 0.24
CA THR A 36 19.21 -2.12 -0.85
C THR A 36 18.73 -1.14 -1.91
N THR A 37 17.58 -1.41 -2.53
CA THR A 37 16.99 -0.49 -3.53
C THR A 37 15.50 -0.28 -3.33
N ALA A 38 15.02 0.88 -3.75
CA ALA A 38 13.61 1.21 -3.81
C ALA A 38 13.16 1.28 -5.27
N ILE A 39 11.92 0.87 -5.54
CA ILE A 39 11.29 1.10 -6.83
C ILE A 39 10.93 2.59 -6.96
N HIS A 40 11.23 3.18 -8.12
CA HIS A 40 10.90 4.55 -8.46
C HIS A 40 9.75 4.58 -9.46
N PHE A 41 8.61 5.08 -9.00
CA PHE A 41 7.44 5.32 -9.84
C PHE A 41 7.41 6.77 -10.33
N GLN A 42 7.28 6.94 -11.64
CA GLN A 42 7.07 8.23 -12.29
C GLN A 42 5.64 8.33 -12.79
N SER A 43 4.87 9.24 -12.19
CA SER A 43 3.45 9.36 -12.53
C SER A 43 3.19 9.84 -13.95
N SER A 44 4.09 10.67 -14.50
CA SER A 44 4.06 11.12 -15.90
C SER A 44 4.19 9.99 -16.91
N SER A 45 4.82 8.88 -16.51
CA SER A 45 5.00 7.67 -17.33
C SER A 45 3.95 6.59 -17.03
N GLN A 46 2.98 6.87 -16.15
CA GLN A 46 1.94 5.92 -15.74
C GLN A 46 2.53 4.57 -15.30
N GLN A 47 3.54 4.62 -14.44
CA GLN A 47 4.26 3.45 -13.96
C GLN A 47 3.55 2.80 -12.77
N SER A 48 3.47 1.48 -12.78
CA SER A 48 2.81 0.68 -11.74
C SER A 48 3.35 -0.75 -11.71
N VAL A 49 2.87 -1.53 -10.74
CA VAL A 49 3.07 -2.99 -10.70
C VAL A 49 1.73 -3.66 -10.49
N GLU A 50 1.48 -4.75 -11.22
CA GLU A 50 0.26 -5.54 -11.12
C GLU A 50 0.55 -6.96 -10.66
N ILE A 51 -0.28 -7.48 -9.76
CA ILE A 51 -0.25 -8.89 -9.40
C ILE A 51 -1.57 -9.49 -9.88
N THR A 52 -1.49 -10.45 -10.78
CA THR A 52 -2.64 -11.09 -11.39
C THR A 52 -2.84 -12.53 -10.95
N GLN A 53 -1.78 -13.20 -10.48
CA GLN A 53 -1.79 -14.57 -9.97
C GLN A 53 -0.67 -14.81 -8.93
N PRO A 54 -0.88 -15.72 -7.95
CA PRO A 54 -2.16 -16.31 -7.61
C PRO A 54 -3.07 -15.25 -6.97
N THR A 55 -4.35 -15.58 -6.90
CA THR A 55 -5.36 -14.75 -6.27
C THR A 55 -5.04 -14.43 -4.81
N LEU A 56 -4.97 -13.14 -4.46
CA LEU A 56 -4.94 -12.68 -3.06
C LEU A 56 -6.35 -12.40 -2.56
N LYS A 57 -6.86 -13.23 -1.63
CA LYS A 57 -8.20 -13.05 -1.06
C LYS A 57 -8.13 -12.28 0.26
N LEU A 58 -8.48 -11.01 0.23
CA LEU A 58 -8.70 -10.17 1.43
C LEU A 58 -10.18 -9.99 1.77
N THR A 59 -11.07 -10.66 1.04
CA THR A 59 -12.53 -10.63 1.25
C THR A 59 -12.87 -11.04 2.69
N HIS A 60 -13.66 -10.23 3.40
CA HIS A 60 -14.08 -10.46 4.79
C HIS A 60 -12.93 -10.75 5.79
N THR A 61 -11.71 -10.31 5.50
CA THR A 61 -10.51 -10.70 6.24
C THR A 61 -9.82 -9.46 6.82
N SER A 62 -9.33 -9.55 8.06
CA SER A 62 -8.44 -8.52 8.62
C SER A 62 -7.13 -8.47 7.83
N PHE A 63 -6.61 -7.30 7.55
CA PHE A 63 -5.36 -7.16 6.83
C PHE A 63 -4.55 -5.96 7.29
N THR A 64 -3.26 -6.01 6.98
CA THR A 64 -2.34 -4.89 7.09
C THR A 64 -1.58 -4.76 5.78
N VAL A 65 -1.53 -3.54 5.25
CA VAL A 65 -0.62 -3.15 4.17
C VAL A 65 0.32 -2.10 4.72
N GLU A 66 1.62 -2.28 4.60
CA GLU A 66 2.62 -1.31 5.05
C GLU A 66 3.80 -1.25 4.09
N CYS A 67 4.49 -0.10 4.09
CA CYS A 67 5.67 0.12 3.26
C CYS A 67 6.43 1.36 3.74
N TRP A 68 7.65 1.51 3.23
CA TRP A 68 8.34 2.78 3.23
C TRP A 68 8.06 3.52 1.93
N ILE A 69 7.76 4.81 2.02
CA ILE A 69 7.51 5.67 0.88
C ILE A 69 8.33 6.95 0.95
N HIS A 70 8.68 7.48 -0.20
CA HIS A 70 9.28 8.80 -0.37
C HIS A 70 8.58 9.52 -1.51
N PRO A 71 7.47 10.24 -1.24
CA PRO A 71 6.76 10.97 -2.27
C PRO A 71 7.62 12.15 -2.77
N ILE A 72 7.84 12.23 -4.08
CA ILE A 72 8.54 13.37 -4.72
C ILE A 72 7.58 14.52 -4.98
N SER A 73 6.29 14.21 -5.19
CA SER A 73 5.22 15.19 -5.28
C SER A 73 3.98 14.73 -4.52
N LEU A 74 3.19 15.70 -4.05
CA LEU A 74 1.96 15.47 -3.31
C LEU A 74 0.80 16.07 -4.11
N SER A 75 -0.01 15.18 -4.71
CA SER A 75 -1.17 15.56 -5.51
C SER A 75 -2.34 15.96 -4.62
N THR A 76 -3.21 16.84 -5.14
CA THR A 76 -4.54 17.06 -4.58
C THR A 76 -5.51 15.90 -4.88
N TYR A 77 -5.17 15.09 -5.90
CA TYR A 77 -5.86 13.86 -6.27
C TYR A 77 -5.23 12.63 -5.59
N ASP A 78 -5.77 11.46 -5.88
CA ASP A 78 -5.35 10.19 -5.29
C ASP A 78 -4.02 9.72 -5.86
N ASN A 79 -2.97 9.74 -5.06
CA ASN A 79 -1.74 9.00 -5.31
C ASN A 79 -1.84 7.63 -4.64
N ALA A 80 -2.22 6.61 -5.41
CA ALA A 80 -2.43 5.26 -4.89
C ALA A 80 -1.09 4.55 -4.63
N ILE A 81 -0.92 4.03 -3.42
CA ILE A 81 0.20 3.17 -3.01
C ILE A 81 -0.13 1.72 -3.31
N PHE A 82 -1.30 1.27 -2.88
CA PHE A 82 -1.77 -0.10 -3.02
C PHE A 82 -3.29 -0.10 -3.21
N ALA A 83 -3.81 -0.93 -4.10
CA ALA A 83 -5.24 -1.09 -4.29
C ALA A 83 -5.60 -2.52 -4.66
N GLN A 84 -6.84 -2.90 -4.33
CA GLN A 84 -7.47 -4.10 -4.84
C GLN A 84 -8.92 -3.74 -5.20
N CYS A 85 -9.25 -3.82 -6.49
CA CYS A 85 -10.51 -3.32 -7.01
C CYS A 85 -11.08 -4.27 -8.07
N GLN A 86 -12.20 -4.91 -7.73
CA GLN A 86 -12.93 -5.74 -8.67
C GLN A 86 -13.76 -4.93 -9.66
N ASN A 87 -14.43 -3.90 -9.17
CA ASN A 87 -15.23 -2.98 -9.95
C ASN A 87 -15.47 -1.70 -9.15
N SER A 88 -16.22 -0.77 -9.72
CA SER A 88 -16.60 0.49 -9.06
C SER A 88 -17.83 0.35 -8.15
N SER A 89 -18.24 -0.87 -7.77
CA SER A 89 -19.33 -1.06 -6.81
C SER A 89 -18.83 -0.87 -5.37
N PRO A 90 -19.72 -0.44 -4.45
CA PRO A 90 -19.45 -0.45 -3.02
C PRO A 90 -18.86 -1.79 -2.53
N GLN A 91 -17.95 -1.72 -1.55
CA GLN A 91 -17.27 -2.86 -0.92
C GLN A 91 -16.39 -3.75 -1.84
N ASN A 92 -16.44 -3.57 -3.17
CA ASN A 92 -15.67 -4.37 -4.12
C ASN A 92 -14.35 -3.73 -4.52
N CYS A 93 -13.97 -2.62 -3.88
CA CYS A 93 -12.73 -1.93 -4.14
C CYS A 93 -12.27 -1.17 -2.91
N PHE A 94 -10.97 -1.27 -2.65
CA PHE A 94 -10.28 -0.38 -1.76
C PHE A 94 -8.98 0.10 -2.38
N HIS A 95 -8.58 1.30 -2.00
CA HIS A 95 -7.27 1.84 -2.35
C HIS A 95 -6.72 2.69 -1.22
N LEU A 96 -5.41 2.59 -1.07
CA LEU A 96 -4.61 3.14 0.01
C LEU A 96 -3.62 4.11 -0.62
N GLY A 97 -3.42 5.28 -0.02
CA GLY A 97 -2.57 6.26 -0.66
C GLY A 97 -2.46 7.60 0.05
N ILE A 98 -2.08 8.61 -0.73
CA ILE A 98 -1.96 10.00 -0.30
C ILE A 98 -2.92 10.86 -1.12
N ARG A 99 -3.68 11.72 -0.43
CA ARG A 99 -4.56 12.72 -1.03
C ARG A 99 -4.43 14.00 -0.23
N ASN A 100 -4.24 15.13 -0.90
CA ASN A 100 -4.06 16.44 -0.24
C ASN A 100 -3.00 16.39 0.88
N ALA A 101 -1.84 15.79 0.58
CA ALA A 101 -0.72 15.62 1.50
C ALA A 101 -1.02 14.82 2.78
N THR A 102 -2.14 14.10 2.89
CA THR A 102 -2.46 13.23 4.03
C THR A 102 -2.65 11.80 3.57
N LEU A 103 -2.35 10.82 4.44
CA LEU A 103 -2.70 9.42 4.18
C LEU A 103 -4.22 9.28 4.05
N PHE A 104 -4.65 8.33 3.23
CA PHE A 104 -6.05 7.92 3.21
C PHE A 104 -6.19 6.43 2.95
N MET A 105 -7.28 5.89 3.48
CA MET A 105 -7.78 4.56 3.15
C MET A 105 -9.20 4.74 2.64
N ASN A 106 -9.38 4.51 1.35
CA ASN A 106 -10.68 4.62 0.70
C ASN A 106 -11.25 3.22 0.51
N TYR A 107 -12.49 3.09 0.97
CA TYR A 107 -13.33 1.91 0.87
C TYR A 107 -14.62 2.30 0.14
N TYR A 108 -14.43 2.84 -1.06
CA TYR A 108 -15.45 3.42 -1.92
C TYR A 108 -16.28 4.53 -1.23
N LYS A 109 -17.37 4.20 -0.53
CA LYS A 109 -18.23 5.18 0.18
C LYS A 109 -17.65 5.65 1.51
N GLU A 110 -16.75 4.87 2.10
CA GLU A 110 -16.13 5.20 3.37
C GLU A 110 -14.67 5.59 3.12
N THR A 111 -14.29 6.81 3.48
CA THR A 111 -12.89 7.22 3.50
C THR A 111 -12.46 7.49 4.94
N LEU A 112 -11.33 6.92 5.33
CA LEU A 112 -10.53 7.38 6.46
C LEU A 112 -9.45 8.31 5.91
N LYS A 113 -9.39 9.53 6.43
CA LYS A 113 -8.33 10.51 6.14
C LYS A 113 -7.43 10.61 7.37
N GLY A 114 -6.12 10.59 7.15
CA GLY A 114 -5.10 10.89 8.15
C GLY A 114 -5.16 12.35 8.62
N ILE A 115 -4.44 12.64 9.69
CA ILE A 115 -4.36 13.96 10.31
C ILE A 115 -3.04 14.64 9.91
N SER A 116 -1.95 13.89 9.92
CA SER A 116 -0.61 14.42 9.66
C SER A 116 -0.42 14.82 8.19
N VAL A 117 0.11 16.02 7.98
CA VAL A 117 0.47 16.54 6.65
C VAL A 117 1.89 16.08 6.32
N LEU A 118 2.00 15.24 5.30
CA LEU A 118 3.28 14.79 4.73
C LEU A 118 3.93 15.95 3.98
N LYS A 119 5.26 15.98 4.03
CA LYS A 119 6.11 16.83 3.18
C LYS A 119 6.77 15.95 2.12
N ALA A 120 6.79 16.43 0.89
CA ALA A 120 7.52 15.78 -0.19
C ALA A 120 9.01 15.66 0.15
N ASN A 121 9.69 14.77 -0.55
CA ASN A 121 11.12 14.51 -0.42
C ASN A 121 11.57 14.02 0.97
N ASN A 122 10.73 13.24 1.64
CA ASN A 122 11.02 12.63 2.94
C ASN A 122 10.59 11.17 2.94
N TRP A 123 11.35 10.31 3.61
CA TRP A 123 10.97 8.93 3.86
C TRP A 123 9.96 8.85 5.01
N TYR A 124 8.92 8.06 4.80
CA TYR A 124 7.92 7.73 5.81
C TYR A 124 7.66 6.22 5.82
N HIS A 125 7.57 5.64 7.00
CA HIS A 125 6.88 4.36 7.14
C HIS A 125 5.37 4.63 7.21
N VAL A 126 4.58 3.93 6.40
CA VAL A 126 3.12 4.05 6.39
C VAL A 126 2.50 2.68 6.53
N ALA A 127 1.43 2.60 7.32
CA ALA A 127 0.65 1.37 7.43
C ALA A 127 -0.85 1.64 7.42
N PHE A 128 -1.59 0.72 6.81
CA PHE A 128 -3.03 0.72 6.66
C PHE A 128 -3.54 -0.60 7.21
N VAL A 129 -4.30 -0.53 8.30
CA VAL A 129 -4.80 -1.69 9.03
C VAL A 129 -6.32 -1.72 8.93
N PHE A 130 -6.86 -2.88 8.56
CA PHE A 130 -8.28 -3.18 8.70
C PHE A 130 -8.45 -4.37 9.64
N ASP A 131 -9.24 -4.17 10.70
CA ASP A 131 -9.69 -5.22 11.59
C ASP A 131 -11.15 -5.59 11.28
N ALA A 132 -11.36 -6.78 10.74
CA ALA A 132 -12.68 -7.31 10.40
C ALA A 132 -13.51 -7.69 11.63
N LEU A 133 -12.90 -7.94 12.80
CA LEU A 133 -13.63 -8.27 14.03
C LEU A 133 -14.34 -7.05 14.61
N THR A 134 -13.67 -5.89 14.54
CA THR A 134 -14.18 -4.61 15.09
C THR A 134 -14.69 -3.66 14.00
N LEU A 135 -14.54 -4.03 12.72
CA LEU A 135 -14.81 -3.20 11.55
C LEU A 135 -14.09 -1.84 11.62
N GLN A 136 -12.82 -1.87 12.02
CA GLN A 136 -12.02 -0.67 12.25
C GLN A 136 -10.93 -0.52 11.20
N LEU A 137 -10.90 0.66 10.56
CA LEU A 137 -9.81 1.13 9.72
C LEU A 137 -8.86 1.97 10.58
N THR A 138 -7.55 1.77 10.43
CA THR A 138 -6.52 2.57 11.10
C THR A 138 -5.40 2.88 10.14
N VAL A 139 -4.94 4.13 10.12
CA VAL A 139 -3.72 4.55 9.40
C VAL A 139 -2.64 4.93 10.39
N TYR A 140 -1.41 4.53 10.09
CA TYR A 140 -0.23 4.83 10.88
C TYR A 140 0.80 5.58 10.02
N LEU A 141 1.46 6.56 10.62
CA LEU A 141 2.58 7.30 10.04
C LEU A 141 3.77 7.19 10.99
N ASN A 142 4.91 6.72 10.48
CA ASN A 142 6.15 6.50 11.24
C ASN A 142 5.92 5.72 12.54
N GLY A 143 5.17 4.62 12.45
CA GLY A 143 4.92 3.71 13.57
C GLY A 143 3.85 4.18 14.55
N LYS A 144 3.30 5.40 14.40
CA LYS A 144 2.29 5.96 15.30
C LYS A 144 0.94 6.03 14.61
N GLN A 145 -0.12 5.73 15.36
CA GLN A 145 -1.49 5.88 14.86
C GLN A 145 -1.75 7.35 14.49
N ASP A 146 -2.13 7.58 13.24
CA ASP A 146 -2.44 8.92 12.72
C ASP A 146 -3.95 9.17 12.71
N ALA A 147 -4.76 8.17 12.33
CA ALA A 147 -6.21 8.26 12.39
C ALA A 147 -6.88 6.88 12.42
N THR A 148 -8.13 6.83 12.86
CA THR A 148 -8.97 5.62 12.81
C THR A 148 -10.44 5.94 12.54
N LYS A 149 -11.18 4.98 12.00
CA LYS A 149 -12.60 5.10 11.70
C LYS A 149 -13.27 3.72 11.68
N LYS A 150 -14.47 3.61 12.25
CA LYS A 150 -15.34 2.44 12.07
C LYS A 150 -16.04 2.46 10.72
N VAL A 151 -16.21 1.29 10.14
CA VAL A 151 -17.02 1.06 8.94
C VAL A 151 -18.16 0.08 9.23
N TYR A 152 -19.13 0.01 8.32
CA TYR A 152 -20.30 -0.86 8.49
C TYR A 152 -20.12 -2.25 7.88
N THR A 153 -19.24 -2.37 6.89
CA THR A 153 -19.07 -3.60 6.10
C THR A 153 -17.60 -3.80 5.71
N PRO A 154 -17.09 -5.04 5.73
CA PRO A 154 -15.76 -5.36 5.23
C PRO A 154 -15.71 -5.36 3.69
N TYR A 155 -14.52 -5.59 3.14
CA TYR A 155 -14.27 -5.73 1.72
C TYR A 155 -14.92 -7.02 1.26
N GLN A 156 -15.67 -6.91 0.18
CA GLN A 156 -16.46 -8.00 -0.41
C GLN A 156 -15.97 -8.34 -1.82
N GLY A 157 -14.99 -7.62 -2.35
CA GLY A 157 -14.43 -7.93 -3.66
C GLY A 157 -13.84 -9.33 -3.68
N THR A 158 -14.17 -10.07 -4.72
CA THR A 158 -13.81 -11.47 -4.97
C THR A 158 -12.84 -11.63 -6.14
N ASN A 159 -12.43 -10.53 -6.78
CA ASN A 159 -11.38 -10.55 -7.80
C ASN A 159 -10.07 -9.93 -7.28
N ASP A 160 -9.02 -10.17 -8.07
CA ASP A 160 -7.71 -10.52 -7.54
C ASP A 160 -6.59 -9.61 -8.02
N ILE A 161 -6.90 -8.62 -8.84
CA ILE A 161 -5.87 -7.73 -9.36
C ILE A 161 -5.50 -6.75 -8.27
N ILE A 162 -4.31 -6.96 -7.73
CA ILE A 162 -3.65 -5.99 -6.89
C ILE A 162 -2.90 -5.04 -7.81
N THR A 163 -2.96 -3.75 -7.49
CA THR A 163 -2.12 -2.74 -8.11
C THR A 163 -1.28 -2.03 -7.07
N ILE A 164 0.00 -1.85 -7.38
CA ILE A 164 0.95 -1.05 -6.61
C ILE A 164 1.30 0.18 -7.44
N GLY A 165 1.30 1.35 -6.80
CA GLY A 165 1.58 2.63 -7.46
C GLY A 165 0.44 3.17 -8.33
N THR A 166 -0.73 2.52 -8.36
CA THR A 166 -1.93 2.97 -9.07
C THR A 166 -3.19 2.34 -8.49
N SER A 167 -4.36 2.81 -8.93
CA SER A 167 -5.67 2.18 -8.66
C SER A 167 -6.50 2.15 -9.95
N LYS A 168 -6.88 0.96 -10.41
CA LYS A 168 -7.62 0.75 -11.67
C LYS A 168 -9.15 0.89 -11.51
N ILE A 169 -9.65 2.06 -11.09
CA ILE A 169 -11.10 2.33 -11.08
C ILE A 169 -11.44 3.33 -12.18
N SER A 170 -12.35 2.97 -13.09
CA SER A 170 -12.60 3.69 -14.35
C SER A 170 -13.40 5.01 -14.24
N ARG A 171 -13.47 5.67 -13.07
CA ARG A 171 -14.34 6.85 -12.87
C ARG A 171 -13.77 7.98 -12.03
N ILE A 172 -12.48 7.94 -11.68
CA ILE A 172 -11.87 8.91 -10.79
C ILE A 172 -10.55 9.37 -11.42
N HIS A 173 -10.21 10.65 -11.26
CA HIS A 173 -8.87 11.17 -11.59
C HIS A 173 -7.84 10.55 -10.66
N HIS A 174 -7.41 9.33 -10.96
CA HIS A 174 -6.35 8.65 -10.23
C HIS A 174 -5.01 9.10 -10.78
N THR A 175 -4.13 9.49 -9.87
CA THR A 175 -2.73 9.72 -10.21
C THR A 175 -1.92 8.51 -9.78
N HIS A 176 -1.03 8.08 -10.68
CA HIS A 176 0.00 7.12 -10.33
C HIS A 176 0.86 7.71 -9.20
N PHE A 177 1.35 6.87 -8.31
CA PHE A 177 2.30 7.30 -7.30
C PHE A 177 3.54 7.92 -7.98
N ASN A 178 4.06 9.00 -7.39
CA ASN A 178 5.25 9.67 -7.88
C ASN A 178 6.28 9.76 -6.75
N GLY A 179 7.27 8.87 -6.79
CA GLY A 179 8.25 8.75 -5.72
C GLY A 179 8.85 7.36 -5.60
N TYR A 180 9.53 7.14 -4.47
CA TYR A 180 10.17 5.87 -4.16
C TYR A 180 9.31 5.05 -3.20
N MET A 181 9.33 3.73 -3.35
CA MET A 181 8.67 2.77 -2.46
C MET A 181 9.62 1.60 -2.16
N ASP A 182 9.60 1.14 -0.92
CA ASP A 182 10.45 0.04 -0.47
C ASP A 182 9.70 -0.80 0.58
N GLN A 183 10.05 -2.08 0.67
CA GLN A 183 9.54 -3.05 1.66
C GLN A 183 8.01 -3.07 1.77
N LEU A 184 7.31 -3.11 0.63
CA LEU A 184 5.85 -3.21 0.65
C LEU A 184 5.45 -4.60 1.15
N SER A 185 4.73 -4.65 2.27
CA SER A 185 4.21 -5.89 2.85
C SER A 185 2.69 -5.91 2.91
N VAL A 186 2.14 -7.11 2.73
CA VAL A 186 0.72 -7.40 2.93
C VAL A 186 0.60 -8.63 3.81
N VAL A 187 -0.11 -8.49 4.94
CA VAL A 187 -0.37 -9.59 5.87
C VAL A 187 -1.88 -9.72 6.10
N SER A 188 -2.40 -10.95 6.07
CA SER A 188 -3.82 -11.22 6.38
C SER A 188 -4.10 -11.25 7.89
N LYS A 189 -3.66 -10.21 8.60
CA LYS A 189 -3.96 -9.96 10.01
C LYS A 189 -4.01 -8.44 10.26
N ALA A 190 -4.79 -8.02 11.24
CA ALA A 190 -4.65 -6.67 11.79
C ALA A 190 -3.43 -6.65 12.72
N LYS A 191 -2.36 -5.95 12.34
CA LYS A 191 -1.18 -5.77 13.20
C LYS A 191 -1.52 -4.83 14.36
N SER A 192 -0.92 -5.09 15.52
CA SER A 192 -1.04 -4.19 16.68
C SER A 192 -0.22 -2.92 16.47
N ALA A 193 -0.47 -1.90 17.29
CA ALA A 193 0.32 -0.66 17.24
C ALA A 193 1.80 -0.92 17.54
N GLU A 194 2.12 -1.89 18.41
CA GLU A 194 3.47 -2.31 18.74
C GLU A 194 4.16 -2.98 17.56
N ASP A 195 3.48 -3.91 16.87
CA ASP A 195 4.00 -4.55 15.65
C ASP A 195 4.29 -3.50 14.56
N ILE A 196 3.42 -2.50 14.38
CA ILE A 196 3.61 -1.41 13.41
C ILE A 196 4.77 -0.48 13.82
N LEU A 197 4.91 -0.17 15.10
CA LEU A 197 6.01 0.64 15.61
C LEU A 197 7.36 -0.07 15.44
N LEU A 198 7.40 -1.38 15.69
CA LEU A 198 8.59 -2.19 15.49
C LEU A 198 9.05 -2.14 14.03
N ASP A 199 8.14 -2.36 13.09
CA ASP A 199 8.47 -2.36 11.65
C ASP A 199 8.87 -0.97 11.15
N ALA A 200 8.34 0.10 11.76
CA ALA A 200 8.71 1.48 11.44
C ALA A 200 10.08 1.92 12.01
N THR A 201 10.62 1.21 13.00
CA THR A 201 11.84 1.61 13.73
C THR A 201 13.01 0.64 13.55
N THR A 202 12.74 -0.55 13.03
CA THR A 202 13.78 -1.50 12.67
C THR A 202 14.21 -1.27 11.23
N ILE A 203 15.53 -1.20 11.01
CA ILE A 203 16.05 -1.34 9.64
C ILE A 203 15.73 -2.78 9.22
N PRO A 204 15.03 -3.01 8.10
CA PRO A 204 14.83 -4.35 7.59
C PRO A 204 16.19 -5.00 7.40
N LEU A 205 16.53 -5.96 8.26
CA LEU A 205 17.69 -6.81 8.06
C LEU A 205 17.56 -7.41 6.66
N ILE A 206 18.66 -7.46 5.90
CA ILE A 206 18.73 -8.18 4.63
C ILE A 206 18.12 -9.57 4.87
N ARG A 207 16.89 -9.80 4.42
CA ARG A 207 16.23 -11.08 4.59
C ARG A 207 16.92 -12.01 3.60
N VAL A 208 17.79 -12.89 4.09
CA VAL A 208 18.43 -13.90 3.24
C VAL A 208 17.41 -15.02 3.04
N LYS A 209 17.20 -15.46 1.80
CA LYS A 209 16.41 -16.67 1.53
C LYS A 209 17.12 -17.84 2.21
N GLY A 210 16.46 -18.46 3.19
CA GLY A 210 16.88 -19.74 3.77
C GLY A 210 16.51 -20.91 2.87
#